data_AF-B7B6D2-F1
#
_entry.id   AF-B7B6D2-F1
#
_cell.length_a   1.000
_cell.length_b   1.000
_cell.length_c   1.000
_cell.angle_alpha   90.00
_cell.angle_beta   90.00
_cell.angle_gamma   90.00
#
_symmetry.space_group_name_H-M   'P 1'
#
loop_
_entity.id
_entity.type
_entity.pdbx_description
1 polymer ?
#
loop_
_entity_poly.entity_id
_entity_poly.type
_entity_poly.pdbx_seq_one_letter_code
_entity_poly.pdbx_strand_id
1 'polypeptide(L)'
;MACEENESVDPTVMPEATTTGANTFGCLVDGWVYTSGRWGLPVAEYLEWEEGSSMTVSAQVGLGSCIRFTIADPKEGETLPYVNLSFENQNMEDGKVYISRMSGGVFSGTFEGGRIVEGRFDLKYKE
;
A
#
# COMPACT_ATOMS: atom_id res chain seq x y z
N MET A 1 -1.33 36.62 4.16
CA MET A 1 -1.66 35.93 5.43
C MET A 1 -1.72 34.46 5.06
N ALA A 2 -0.83 33.67 5.65
CA ALA A 2 -0.64 32.27 5.29
C ALA A 2 -1.92 31.48 5.57
N CYS A 3 -2.31 30.62 4.64
CA CYS A 3 -3.29 29.57 4.93
C CYS A 3 -2.60 28.62 5.91
N GLU A 4 -2.89 28.73 7.19
CA GLU A 4 -2.59 27.64 8.12
C GLU A 4 -3.64 26.55 7.84
N GLU A 5 -3.31 25.61 6.96
CA GLU A 5 -4.07 24.36 6.85
C GLU A 5 -3.89 23.60 8.16
N ASN A 6 -4.96 23.51 8.93
CA ASN A 6 -4.99 22.77 10.18
C ASN A 6 -4.96 21.26 9.87
N GLU A 7 -3.87 20.62 10.30
CA GLU A 7 -3.41 19.26 10.03
C GLU A 7 -4.17 18.15 10.77
N SER A 8 -5.48 18.28 11.01
CA SER A 8 -6.26 17.11 11.42
C SER A 8 -6.58 16.30 10.17
N VAL A 9 -5.69 15.37 9.83
CA VAL A 9 -5.98 14.21 8.99
C VAL A 9 -7.40 13.76 9.32
N ASP A 10 -8.29 13.78 8.34
CA ASP A 10 -9.60 13.14 8.51
C ASP A 10 -9.42 11.64 8.26
N PRO A 11 -9.35 10.80 9.32
CA PRO A 11 -9.16 9.37 9.16
C PRO A 11 -10.35 8.71 8.45
N THR A 12 -11.49 9.39 8.27
CA THR A 12 -12.61 8.86 7.48
C THR A 12 -12.30 8.76 5.99
N VAL A 13 -11.24 9.43 5.52
CA VAL A 13 -10.75 9.31 4.14
C VAL A 13 -9.92 8.04 3.95
N MET A 14 -9.26 7.56 5.00
CA MET A 14 -8.50 6.31 4.97
C MET A 14 -9.45 5.12 4.83
N PRO A 15 -9.07 4.10 4.04
CA PRO A 15 -9.89 2.92 3.94
C PRO A 15 -9.93 2.16 5.27
N GLU A 16 -11.10 1.59 5.57
CA GLU A 16 -11.26 0.63 6.65
C GLU A 16 -10.31 -0.56 6.46
N ALA A 17 -9.84 -1.12 7.57
CA ALA A 17 -9.09 -2.37 7.52
C ALA A 17 -10.04 -3.53 7.21
N THR A 18 -9.93 -4.08 6.01
CA THR A 18 -10.78 -5.17 5.52
C THR A 18 -9.96 -6.32 4.94
N THR A 19 -10.58 -7.49 4.82
CA THR A 19 -9.95 -8.70 4.25
C THR A 19 -10.82 -9.34 3.16
N THR A 20 -11.56 -8.51 2.43
CA THR A 20 -12.62 -8.95 1.48
C THR A 20 -12.25 -8.72 0.03
N GLY A 21 -11.12 -8.08 -0.26
CA GLY A 21 -10.72 -7.64 -1.59
C GLY A 21 -11.55 -6.45 -2.07
N ALA A 22 -11.73 -5.44 -1.22
CA ALA A 22 -12.48 -4.22 -1.51
C ALA A 22 -11.81 -3.31 -2.57
N ASN A 23 -10.59 -3.64 -3.00
CA ASN A 23 -9.72 -2.85 -3.88
C ASN A 23 -9.43 -1.45 -3.32
N THR A 24 -9.02 -1.40 -2.05
CA THR A 24 -8.68 -0.17 -1.34
C THR A 24 -7.20 -0.12 -0.99
N PHE A 25 -6.65 1.10 -0.96
CA PHE A 25 -5.28 1.38 -0.56
C PHE A 25 -5.22 2.77 0.06
N GLY A 26 -4.51 2.90 1.19
CA GLY A 26 -4.25 4.19 1.80
C GLY A 26 -3.10 4.15 2.81
N CYS A 27 -2.46 5.30 3.04
CA CYS A 27 -1.45 5.47 4.07
C CYS A 27 -1.31 6.94 4.47
N LEU A 28 -0.57 7.19 5.56
CA LEU A 28 -0.10 8.50 5.93
C LEU A 28 1.35 8.67 5.49
N VAL A 29 1.67 9.76 4.80
CA VAL A 29 3.05 10.15 4.48
C VAL A 29 3.31 11.50 5.14
N ASP A 30 4.22 11.53 6.12
CA ASP A 30 4.47 12.70 7.00
C ASP A 30 3.19 13.32 7.58
N GLY A 31 2.24 12.47 7.99
CA GLY A 31 0.97 12.92 8.54
C GLY A 31 -0.02 13.42 7.50
N TRP A 32 0.21 13.25 6.19
CA TRP A 32 -0.77 13.56 5.14
C TRP A 32 -1.41 12.30 4.59
N VAL A 33 -2.74 12.32 4.35
CA VAL A 33 -3.49 11.17 3.82
C VAL A 33 -3.28 11.02 2.32
N TYR A 34 -2.87 9.81 1.91
CA TYR A 34 -2.78 9.40 0.52
C TYR A 34 -3.60 8.14 0.30
N THR A 35 -4.66 8.24 -0.50
CA THR A 35 -5.54 7.11 -0.84
C THR A 35 -5.75 6.99 -2.34
N SER A 36 -5.93 5.76 -2.81
CA SER A 36 -6.03 5.49 -4.25
C SER A 36 -7.35 5.93 -4.88
N GLY A 37 -8.44 5.89 -4.10
CA GLY A 37 -9.83 6.05 -4.54
C GLY A 37 -10.06 6.89 -5.81
N ARG A 38 -9.99 8.22 -5.69
CA ARG A 38 -10.31 9.15 -6.81
C ARG A 38 -9.29 9.14 -7.96
N TRP A 39 -8.12 8.54 -7.76
CA TRP A 39 -6.99 8.61 -8.67
C TRP A 39 -6.81 7.33 -9.49
N GLY A 40 -7.37 6.21 -9.03
CA GLY A 40 -7.35 4.94 -9.74
C GLY A 40 -7.57 3.76 -8.81
N LEU A 41 -7.80 2.59 -9.41
CA LEU A 41 -7.83 1.36 -8.63
C LEU A 41 -6.39 0.95 -8.28
N PRO A 42 -6.12 0.62 -7.02
CA PRO A 42 -4.85 0.01 -6.65
C PRO A 42 -4.77 -1.39 -7.27
N VAL A 43 -3.56 -1.83 -7.57
CA VAL A 43 -3.28 -3.09 -8.25
C VAL A 43 -2.30 -3.90 -7.41
N ALA A 44 -2.57 -5.19 -7.29
CA ALA A 44 -1.66 -6.19 -6.75
C ALA A 44 -1.37 -7.23 -7.85
N GLU A 45 -0.09 -7.43 -8.15
CA GLU A 45 0.38 -8.38 -9.16
C GLU A 45 1.25 -9.43 -8.46
N TYR A 46 0.79 -10.68 -8.50
CA TYR A 46 1.56 -11.83 -8.05
C TYR A 46 2.31 -12.42 -9.23
N LEU A 47 3.57 -12.78 -9.00
CA LEU A 47 4.40 -13.45 -9.99
C LEU A 47 5.16 -14.58 -9.30
N GLU A 48 5.18 -15.75 -9.93
CA GLU A 48 5.87 -16.94 -9.45
C GLU A 48 6.86 -17.46 -10.50
N TRP A 49 8.03 -17.88 -10.04
CA TRP A 49 9.11 -18.44 -10.83
C TRP A 49 9.72 -19.65 -10.10
N GLU A 50 10.60 -20.40 -10.76
CA GLU A 50 11.20 -21.62 -10.17
C GLU A 50 11.95 -21.36 -8.85
N GLU A 51 12.50 -20.15 -8.68
CA GLU A 51 13.34 -19.76 -7.54
C GLU A 51 12.59 -18.99 -6.43
N GLY A 52 11.28 -18.75 -6.57
CA GLY A 52 10.49 -18.02 -5.58
C GLY A 52 9.30 -17.26 -6.16
N SER A 53 8.74 -16.34 -5.40
CA SER A 53 7.62 -15.51 -5.85
C SER A 53 7.73 -14.05 -5.38
N SER A 54 6.89 -13.19 -5.94
CA SER A 54 6.75 -11.83 -5.44
C SER A 54 5.32 -11.33 -5.54
N MET A 55 5.00 -10.37 -4.68
CA MET A 55 3.80 -9.53 -4.79
C MET A 55 4.24 -8.09 -5.00
N THR A 56 3.73 -7.45 -6.04
CA THR A 56 3.92 -6.01 -6.25
C THR A 56 2.61 -5.26 -6.09
N VAL A 57 2.61 -4.26 -5.21
CA VAL A 57 1.47 -3.37 -5.00
C VAL A 57 1.76 -2.03 -5.65
N SER A 58 0.80 -1.49 -6.40
CA SER A 58 0.88 -0.16 -7.03
C SER A 58 -0.44 0.59 -6.83
N ALA A 59 -0.37 1.82 -6.36
CA ALA A 59 -1.54 2.64 -6.08
C ALA A 59 -1.29 4.09 -6.50
N GLN A 60 -2.08 4.59 -7.46
CA GLN A 60 -2.05 6.01 -7.79
C GLN A 60 -2.74 6.80 -6.67
N VAL A 61 -2.05 7.76 -6.07
CA VAL A 61 -2.53 8.53 -4.90
C VAL A 61 -2.56 10.05 -5.15
N GLY A 62 -2.20 10.48 -6.36
CA GLY A 62 -2.16 11.88 -6.80
C GLY A 62 -2.06 12.03 -8.33
N LEU A 63 -2.08 13.28 -8.80
CA LEU A 63 -1.74 13.63 -10.18
C LEU A 63 -0.26 13.34 -10.44
N GLY A 64 0.04 12.20 -11.04
CA GLY A 64 1.42 11.76 -11.29
C GLY A 64 2.13 11.16 -10.07
N SER A 65 1.43 10.99 -8.94
CA SER A 65 1.96 10.38 -7.72
C SER A 65 1.43 8.95 -7.58
N CYS A 66 2.34 7.97 -7.56
CA CYS A 66 2.04 6.56 -7.36
C CYS A 66 2.89 6.03 -6.20
N ILE A 67 2.28 5.24 -5.32
CA ILE A 67 3.00 4.45 -4.33
C ILE A 67 3.15 3.03 -4.89
N ARG A 68 4.39 2.54 -4.96
CA ARG A 68 4.69 1.19 -5.42
C ARG A 68 5.74 0.54 -4.54
N PHE A 69 5.54 -0.73 -4.19
CA PHE A 69 6.52 -1.56 -3.48
C PHE A 69 6.37 -3.03 -3.84
N THR A 70 7.42 -3.82 -3.61
CA THR A 70 7.48 -5.25 -3.92
C THR A 70 7.84 -6.06 -2.68
N ILE A 71 7.21 -7.22 -2.52
CA ILE A 71 7.42 -8.17 -1.43
C ILE A 71 7.92 -9.47 -2.05
N ALA A 72 9.05 -9.98 -1.58
CA ALA A 72 9.54 -11.30 -1.98
C ALA A 72 8.90 -12.40 -1.12
N ASP A 73 8.58 -13.53 -1.74
CA ASP A 73 7.98 -14.72 -1.14
C ASP A 73 6.84 -14.39 -0.15
N PRO A 74 5.81 -13.63 -0.58
CA PRO A 74 4.74 -13.15 0.28
C PRO A 74 3.99 -14.31 0.93
N LYS A 75 3.69 -14.18 2.23
CA LYS A 75 3.01 -15.23 3.00
C LYS A 75 2.00 -14.67 4.00
N GLU A 76 0.80 -15.23 3.99
CA GLU A 76 -0.26 -14.88 4.93
C GLU A 76 0.17 -15.11 6.38
N GLY A 77 -0.12 -14.14 7.25
CA GLY A 77 0.21 -14.15 8.67
C GLY A 77 1.64 -13.71 9.01
N GLU A 78 2.45 -13.31 8.01
CA GLU A 78 3.84 -12.90 8.24
C GLU A 78 4.03 -11.39 8.11
N THR A 79 5.04 -10.88 8.84
CA THR A 79 5.59 -9.56 8.63
C THR A 79 6.88 -9.69 7.83
N LEU A 80 6.87 -9.18 6.60
CA LEU A 80 7.97 -9.28 5.65
C LEU A 80 8.49 -7.90 5.28
N PRO A 81 9.77 -7.76 4.89
CA PRO A 81 10.25 -6.53 4.28
C PRO A 81 9.60 -6.33 2.91
N TYR A 82 9.27 -5.09 2.57
CA TYR A 82 9.04 -4.69 1.18
C TYR A 82 10.20 -3.84 0.70
N VAL A 83 10.47 -3.89 -0.61
CA VAL A 83 11.55 -3.16 -1.27
C VAL A 83 11.05 -2.36 -2.46
N ASN A 84 11.93 -1.52 -3.02
CA ASN A 84 11.63 -0.65 -4.16
C ASN A 84 10.46 0.29 -3.90
N LEU A 85 10.32 0.77 -2.66
CA LEU A 85 9.30 1.75 -2.34
C LEU A 85 9.57 3.02 -3.16
N SER A 86 8.55 3.44 -3.90
CA SER A 86 8.58 4.70 -4.62
C SER A 86 7.32 5.51 -4.36
N PHE A 87 7.48 6.83 -4.27
CA PHE A 87 6.42 7.82 -4.12
C PHE A 87 6.81 9.09 -4.89
N GLU A 88 5.88 9.66 -5.64
CA GLU A 88 6.14 10.84 -6.51
C GLU A 88 7.35 10.67 -7.44
N ASN A 89 7.55 9.44 -7.94
CA ASN A 89 8.68 9.05 -8.78
C ASN A 89 10.06 9.18 -8.10
N GLN A 90 10.09 9.20 -6.77
CA GLN A 90 11.30 9.16 -5.97
C GLN A 90 11.36 7.87 -5.16
N ASN A 91 12.55 7.28 -5.06
CA ASN A 91 12.78 6.16 -4.16
C ASN A 91 12.66 6.63 -2.71
N MET A 92 11.95 5.84 -1.90
CA MET A 92 11.80 6.06 -0.47
C MET A 92 12.57 4.99 0.30
N GLU A 93 12.69 5.20 1.61
CA GLU A 93 13.17 4.18 2.52
C GLU A 93 12.20 3.00 2.52
N ASP A 94 12.75 1.80 2.35
CA ASP A 94 12.01 0.55 2.41
C ASP A 94 11.43 0.31 3.82
N GLY A 95 10.54 -0.67 3.94
CA GLY A 95 9.82 -0.91 5.18
C GLY A 95 9.35 -2.34 5.34
N LYS A 96 8.31 -2.51 6.13
CA LYS A 96 7.72 -3.81 6.43
C LYS A 96 6.22 -3.81 6.18
N VAL A 97 5.73 -4.96 5.76
CA VAL A 97 4.31 -5.24 5.52
C VAL A 97 3.92 -6.42 6.39
N TYR A 98 2.77 -6.32 7.06
CA TYR A 98 2.08 -7.46 7.63
C TYR A 98 0.96 -7.90 6.70
N ILE A 99 1.00 -9.16 6.26
CA ILE A 99 0.02 -9.73 5.34
C ILE A 99 -1.06 -10.42 6.15
N SER A 100 -2.22 -9.77 6.31
CA SER A 100 -3.35 -10.35 7.04
C SER A 100 -4.13 -11.38 6.22
N ARG A 101 -4.06 -11.30 4.88
CA ARG A 101 -4.72 -12.24 3.98
C ARG A 101 -3.96 -12.36 2.66
N MET A 102 -3.78 -13.59 2.19
CA MET A 102 -3.29 -13.93 0.85
C MET A 102 -3.94 -15.24 0.38
N SER A 103 -5.26 -15.24 0.30
CA SER A 103 -6.05 -16.43 0.01
C SER A 103 -7.36 -16.10 -0.68
N GLY A 104 -7.76 -16.94 -1.64
CA GLY A 104 -8.97 -16.75 -2.44
C GLY A 104 -8.89 -15.54 -3.38
N GLY A 105 -7.70 -15.23 -3.91
CA GLY A 105 -7.46 -14.09 -4.80
C GLY A 105 -7.49 -12.73 -4.11
N VAL A 106 -7.45 -12.71 -2.77
CA VAL A 106 -7.44 -11.49 -1.95
C VAL A 106 -6.09 -11.35 -1.26
N PHE A 107 -5.50 -10.17 -1.38
CA PHE A 107 -4.26 -9.75 -0.75
C PHE A 107 -4.54 -8.53 0.13
N SER A 108 -4.45 -8.68 1.44
CA SER A 108 -4.78 -7.63 2.41
C SER A 108 -3.71 -7.54 3.48
N GLY A 109 -3.48 -6.34 4.00
CA GLY A 109 -2.46 -6.12 4.99
C GLY A 109 -2.29 -4.68 5.44
N THR A 110 -1.28 -4.50 6.28
CA THR A 110 -0.84 -3.19 6.77
C THR A 110 0.64 -3.01 6.49
N PHE A 111 1.10 -1.79 6.28
CA PHE A 111 2.50 -1.51 5.96
C PHE A 111 2.97 -0.18 6.55
N GLU A 112 4.25 -0.12 6.89
CA GLU A 112 4.91 1.07 7.42
C GLU A 112 6.40 1.05 7.05
N GLY A 113 7.04 2.22 7.05
CA GLY A 113 8.47 2.35 6.73
C GLY A 113 8.87 3.79 6.42
N GLY A 114 10.00 4.23 6.97
CA GLY A 114 10.48 5.60 6.83
C GLY A 114 9.42 6.65 7.17
N ARG A 115 8.96 7.40 6.15
CA ARG A 115 7.94 8.46 6.25
C ARG A 115 6.50 7.94 6.16
N ILE A 116 6.31 6.68 5.77
CA ILE A 116 4.98 6.06 5.66
C ILE A 116 4.58 5.43 6.99
N VAL A 117 3.43 5.83 7.51
CA VAL A 117 2.80 5.25 8.70
C VAL A 117 1.34 4.89 8.43
N GLU A 118 0.81 3.97 9.23
CA GLU A 118 -0.59 3.50 9.17
C GLU A 118 -1.07 3.06 7.77
N GLY A 119 -0.18 2.50 6.95
CA GLY A 119 -0.53 1.99 5.62
C GLY A 119 -1.46 0.78 5.69
N ARG A 120 -2.48 0.73 4.83
CA ARG A 120 -3.47 -0.34 4.73
C ARG A 120 -3.83 -0.61 3.27
N PHE A 121 -4.06 -1.88 2.95
CA PHE A 121 -4.57 -2.29 1.64
C PHE A 121 -5.49 -3.51 1.76
N ASP A 122 -6.47 -3.60 0.89
CA ASP A 122 -7.34 -4.76 0.70
C ASP A 122 -7.62 -4.93 -0.79
N LEU A 123 -6.84 -5.78 -1.45
CA LEU A 123 -6.73 -5.85 -2.90
C LEU A 123 -7.17 -7.21 -3.42
N LYS A 124 -7.73 -7.21 -4.63
CA LYS A 124 -7.72 -8.43 -5.44
C LYS A 124 -6.40 -8.47 -6.19
N TYR A 125 -5.70 -9.59 -6.10
CA TYR A 125 -4.47 -9.80 -6.87
C TYR A 125 -4.73 -10.73 -8.04
N LYS A 126 -3.96 -10.55 -9.10
CA LYS A 126 -3.92 -11.46 -10.24
C LYS A 126 -2.65 -12.29 -10.14
N GLU A 127 -2.77 -13.56 -10.50
CA GLU A 127 -1.67 -14.48 -10.78
C GLU A 127 -1.29 -14.41 -12.27
#